data_AF-A0A2N1S9P2-F1
#
_entry.id   AF-A0A2N1S9P2-F1
#
_cell.length_a   1.000
_cell.length_b   1.000
_cell.length_c   1.000
_cell.angle_alpha   90.00
_cell.angle_beta   90.00
_cell.angle_gamma   90.00
#
_symmetry.space_group_name_H-M   'P 1'
#
loop_
_entity.id
_entity.type
_entity.pdbx_description
1 polymer ?
#
loop_
_entity_poly.entity_id
_entity_poly.type
_entity_poly.pdbx_seq_one_letter_code
_entity_poly.pdbx_strand_id
1 'polypeptide(L)'
;MVKMTLGGTGIHVERSGFGALPIQRVDMETAVRMPRKDVDVEGGLRFFDSSRAYSDSEAKLGRAFEGIRDEVIIATKYLSGGLIADSAAAYAFVAQYDDVIPIWGVQRESELDGWLGHIDNPPALTPRMSLLIRRSPSANRLTPISQERMEDTEACIGSGQCTAKCPYGLDAPALLKKNYAD
;
A
#
# COMPACT_ATOMS: atom_id res chain seq x y z
N MET A 1 2.97 26.03 1.67
CA MET A 1 2.85 25.40 0.33
C MET A 1 1.56 25.84 -0.35
N VAL A 2 1.44 25.68 -1.67
CA VAL A 2 0.16 25.87 -2.39
C VAL A 2 -0.83 24.81 -1.89
N LYS A 3 -1.97 25.26 -1.37
CA LYS A 3 -3.07 24.37 -0.98
C LYS A 3 -3.98 24.08 -2.16
N MET A 4 -4.56 22.90 -2.19
CA MET A 4 -5.57 22.48 -3.15
C MET A 4 -6.71 21.77 -2.43
N THR A 5 -7.90 21.84 -3.02
CA THR A 5 -9.04 21.02 -2.60
C THR A 5 -8.99 19.69 -3.33
N LEU A 6 -9.16 18.58 -2.61
CA LEU A 6 -9.28 17.26 -3.21
C LEU A 6 -10.66 17.13 -3.90
N GLY A 7 -10.72 17.49 -5.18
CA GLY A 7 -11.95 17.43 -5.97
C GLY A 7 -13.08 18.29 -5.36
N GLY A 8 -14.29 17.73 -5.26
CA GLY A 8 -15.46 18.38 -4.67
C GLY A 8 -15.65 18.13 -3.16
N THR A 9 -14.68 17.51 -2.48
CA THR A 9 -14.83 17.03 -1.09
C THR A 9 -14.76 18.12 -0.03
N GLY A 10 -14.25 19.30 -0.37
CA GLY A 10 -13.93 20.36 0.61
C GLY A 10 -12.69 20.07 1.47
N ILE A 11 -12.04 18.92 1.29
CA ILE A 11 -10.80 18.58 2.00
C ILE A 11 -9.65 19.39 1.38
N HIS A 12 -8.96 20.18 2.21
CA HIS A 12 -7.84 21.00 1.79
C HIS A 12 -6.51 20.37 2.19
N VAL A 13 -5.63 20.17 1.22
CA VAL A 13 -4.28 19.60 1.42
C VAL A 13 -3.24 20.41 0.66
N GLU A 14 -1.98 20.23 1.03
CA GLU A 14 -0.85 20.73 0.26
C GLU A 14 -0.79 20.02 -1.10
N ARG A 15 -0.22 20.68 -2.12
CA ARG A 15 0.00 20.09 -3.45
C ARG A 15 1.11 19.02 -3.46
N SER A 16 1.26 18.29 -2.37
CA SER A 16 2.17 17.16 -2.17
C SER A 16 1.67 16.31 -1.00
N GLY A 17 2.08 15.05 -0.96
CA GLY A 17 1.78 14.13 0.13
C GLY A 17 3.01 13.32 0.51
N PHE A 18 2.98 12.71 1.69
CA PHE A 18 4.06 11.90 2.20
C PHE A 18 3.76 10.41 2.01
N GLY A 19 4.61 9.69 1.27
CA GLY A 19 4.47 8.24 1.09
C GLY A 19 5.23 7.46 2.16
N ALA A 20 4.57 6.56 2.87
CA ALA A 20 5.15 5.83 4.00
C ALA A 20 5.86 4.51 3.61
N LEU A 21 5.92 4.17 2.32
CA LEU A 21 6.70 3.00 1.84
C LEU A 21 8.17 3.06 2.31
N PRO A 22 8.91 4.19 2.20
CA PRO A 22 10.33 4.19 2.56
C PRO A 22 10.59 4.13 4.08
N ILE A 23 9.70 4.69 4.91
CA ILE A 23 9.91 4.73 6.37
C ILE A 23 9.84 3.34 7.02
N GLN A 24 9.33 2.34 6.29
CA GLN A 24 9.39 0.94 6.72
C GLN A 24 10.84 0.43 6.87
N ARG A 25 11.81 1.08 6.22
CA ARG A 25 13.23 0.67 6.18
C ARG A 25 14.12 1.35 7.24
N VAL A 26 13.55 2.22 8.08
CA VAL A 26 14.27 2.92 9.14
C VAL A 26 13.69 2.56 10.51
N ASP A 27 14.43 2.86 11.57
CA ASP A 27 13.96 2.66 12.95
C ASP A 27 12.73 3.53 13.29
N MET A 28 12.06 3.20 14.39
CA MET A 28 10.84 3.89 14.85
C MET A 28 11.08 5.38 15.14
N GLU A 29 12.21 5.74 15.75
CA GLU A 29 12.52 7.12 16.11
C GLU A 29 12.65 7.99 14.85
N THR A 30 13.42 7.51 13.89
CA THR A 30 13.63 8.16 12.60
C THR A 30 12.31 8.24 11.81
N ALA A 31 11.54 7.15 11.77
CA ALA A 31 10.26 7.08 11.08
C ALA A 31 9.19 8.00 11.67
N VAL A 32 9.23 8.27 12.98
CA VAL A 32 8.33 9.22 13.66
C VAL A 32 8.76 10.66 13.40
N ARG A 33 10.08 10.92 13.50
CA ARG A 33 10.63 12.28 13.36
C ARG A 33 10.40 12.89 11.98
N MET A 34 10.47 12.10 10.91
CA MET A 34 10.30 12.58 9.52
C MET A 34 8.91 13.23 9.28
N PRO A 35 7.78 12.50 9.40
CA PRO A 35 6.46 13.08 9.19
C PRO A 35 6.12 14.17 10.21
N ARG A 36 6.57 14.07 11.47
CA ARG A 36 6.42 15.16 12.46
C ARG A 36 7.08 16.45 12.00
N LYS A 37 8.35 16.36 11.60
CA LYS A 37 9.10 17.51 11.09
C LYS A 37 8.38 18.15 9.89
N ASP A 38 7.83 17.34 8.99
CA ASP A 38 7.07 17.86 7.85
C ASP A 38 5.76 18.54 8.28
N VAL A 39 5.07 18.05 9.31
CA VAL A 39 3.86 18.70 9.85
C VAL A 39 4.17 20.04 10.52
N ASP A 40 5.28 20.10 11.26
CA ASP A 40 5.68 21.25 12.10
C ASP A 40 6.19 22.45 11.29
N VAL A 41 6.61 22.24 10.04
CA VAL A 41 7.01 23.33 9.14
C VAL A 41 5.78 24.13 8.71
N GLU A 42 5.92 25.46 8.61
CA GLU A 42 4.83 26.34 8.15
C GLU A 42 4.34 25.93 6.75
N GLY A 43 3.05 25.60 6.67
CA GLY A 43 2.45 25.08 5.43
C GLY A 43 2.99 23.71 5.02
N GLY A 44 3.42 22.92 6.01
CA GLY A 44 3.85 21.53 5.93
C GLY A 44 2.75 20.55 5.53
N LEU A 45 3.13 19.31 5.22
CA LEU A 45 2.21 18.33 4.65
C LEU A 45 1.13 17.89 5.65
N ARG A 46 -0.09 17.70 5.17
CA ARG A 46 -1.23 17.14 5.92
C ARG A 46 -1.76 15.84 5.34
N PHE A 47 -1.31 15.41 4.17
CA PHE A 47 -1.76 14.17 3.52
C PHE A 47 -0.67 13.10 3.50
N PHE A 48 -0.95 11.93 4.07
CA PHE A 48 -0.01 10.83 4.26
C PHE A 48 -0.58 9.52 3.68
N ASP A 49 0.18 8.84 2.83
CA ASP A 49 -0.19 7.55 2.23
C ASP A 49 0.56 6.40 2.91
N SER A 50 -0.15 5.32 3.21
CA SER A 50 0.41 4.09 3.77
C SER A 50 -0.17 2.84 3.09
N SER A 51 0.27 1.68 3.54
CA SER A 51 -0.29 0.40 3.14
C SER A 51 0.01 -0.65 4.18
N ARG A 52 -0.91 -1.59 4.38
CA ARG A 52 -0.65 -2.78 5.20
C ARG A 52 0.55 -3.60 4.69
N ALA A 53 0.85 -3.50 3.39
CA ALA A 53 1.99 -4.19 2.80
C ALA A 53 3.34 -3.54 3.15
N TYR A 54 3.36 -2.31 3.66
CA TYR A 54 4.58 -1.57 4.02
C TYR A 54 5.00 -1.89 5.46
N SER A 55 4.99 -3.18 5.81
CA SER A 55 5.31 -3.75 7.12
C SER A 55 4.71 -2.98 8.32
N ASP A 56 5.50 -2.12 8.96
CA ASP A 56 5.18 -1.39 10.20
C ASP A 56 4.88 0.11 9.98
N SER A 57 4.72 0.56 8.73
CA SER A 57 4.50 1.98 8.41
C SER A 57 3.24 2.56 9.06
N GLU A 58 2.16 1.79 9.15
CA GLU A 58 0.91 2.23 9.81
C GLU A 58 1.13 2.49 11.30
N ALA A 59 1.91 1.65 11.99
CA ALA A 59 2.25 1.85 13.40
C ALA A 59 3.17 3.07 13.58
N LYS A 60 4.13 3.26 12.68
CA LYS A 60 5.03 4.42 12.66
C LYS A 60 4.27 5.73 12.47
N LEU A 61 3.34 5.79 11.50
CA LEU A 61 2.48 6.98 11.32
C LEU A 61 1.55 7.19 12.51
N GLY A 62 0.97 6.13 13.08
CA GLY A 62 0.14 6.23 14.28
C GLY A 62 0.90 6.87 15.45
N ARG A 63 2.15 6.43 15.69
CA ARG A 63 3.02 7.04 16.70
C ARG A 63 3.42 8.46 16.33
N ALA A 64 3.64 8.71 15.04
CA ALA A 64 3.97 10.04 14.54
C ALA A 64 2.83 11.05 14.66
N PHE A 65 1.57 10.65 14.75
CA PHE A 65 0.44 11.59 14.77
C PHE A 65 -0.35 11.60 16.08
N GLU A 66 0.18 10.95 17.12
CA GLU A 66 -0.41 10.98 18.45
C GLU A 66 -0.60 12.42 18.97
N GLY A 67 -1.83 12.80 19.29
CA GLY A 67 -2.15 14.16 19.75
C GLY A 67 -2.33 15.22 18.65
N ILE A 68 -2.18 14.87 17.37
CA ILE A 68 -2.44 15.76 16.22
C ILE A 68 -3.30 15.09 15.13
N ARG A 69 -4.08 14.07 15.51
CA ARG A 69 -4.84 13.25 14.55
C ARG A 69 -5.79 14.07 13.70
N ASP A 70 -6.45 15.07 14.30
CA ASP A 70 -7.43 15.92 13.63
C ASP A 70 -6.80 16.91 12.62
N GLU A 71 -5.47 17.04 12.63
CA GLU A 71 -4.75 17.91 11.72
C GLU A 71 -4.29 17.21 10.45
N VAL A 72 -4.28 15.88 10.43
CA VAL A 72 -3.71 15.07 9.33
C VAL A 72 -4.74 14.17 8.67
N ILE A 73 -4.52 13.88 7.40
CA ILE A 73 -5.29 12.95 6.59
C ILE A 73 -4.38 11.77 6.26
N ILE A 74 -4.85 10.57 6.59
CA ILE A 74 -4.15 9.33 6.28
C ILE A 74 -4.99 8.55 5.28
N ALA A 75 -4.40 8.27 4.13
CA ALA A 75 -4.91 7.28 3.20
C ALA A 75 -4.09 6.00 3.33
N THR A 76 -4.73 4.84 3.33
CA THR A 76 -3.99 3.57 3.39
C THR A 76 -4.57 2.56 2.42
N LYS A 77 -3.69 1.70 1.92
CA LYS A 77 -4.03 0.58 1.03
C LYS A 77 -4.07 -0.69 1.83
N TYR A 78 -5.12 -1.47 1.62
CA TYR A 78 -5.24 -2.75 2.28
C TYR A 78 -4.76 -3.86 1.38
N LEU A 79 -3.88 -4.71 1.94
CA LEU A 79 -3.57 -6.05 1.45
C LEU A 79 -3.18 -6.06 -0.05
N SER A 80 -2.17 -5.25 -0.37
CA SER A 80 -1.52 -5.15 -1.68
C SER A 80 -2.41 -4.71 -2.85
N GLY A 81 -3.43 -3.87 -2.60
CA GLY A 81 -4.12 -3.13 -3.67
C GLY A 81 -5.00 -3.99 -4.60
N GLY A 82 -5.75 -4.93 -4.02
CA GLY A 82 -6.66 -5.80 -4.78
C GLY A 82 -6.15 -7.23 -5.02
N LEU A 83 -5.04 -7.62 -4.39
CA LEU A 83 -4.53 -9.01 -4.44
C LEU A 83 -5.29 -9.97 -3.51
N ILE A 84 -6.38 -9.53 -2.87
CA ILE A 84 -7.28 -10.44 -2.15
C ILE A 84 -8.45 -10.81 -3.05
N ALA A 85 -8.73 -12.11 -3.11
CA ALA A 85 -9.97 -12.65 -3.64
C ALA A 85 -11.20 -12.38 -2.73
N ASP A 86 -11.04 -11.72 -1.58
CA ASP A 86 -12.08 -11.47 -0.57
C ASP A 86 -12.11 -9.98 -0.20
N SER A 87 -12.88 -9.22 -0.97
CA SER A 87 -13.10 -7.79 -0.77
C SER A 87 -13.86 -7.48 0.52
N ALA A 88 -14.72 -8.39 0.99
CA ALA A 88 -15.52 -8.19 2.19
C ALA A 88 -14.64 -8.17 3.44
N ALA A 89 -13.67 -9.08 3.54
CA ALA A 89 -12.72 -9.08 4.66
C ALA A 89 -11.90 -7.78 4.71
N ALA A 90 -11.40 -7.34 3.56
CA ALA A 90 -10.66 -6.10 3.46
C ALA A 90 -11.52 -4.88 3.84
N TYR A 91 -12.74 -4.75 3.28
CA TYR A 91 -13.65 -3.66 3.61
C TYR A 91 -14.02 -3.63 5.09
N ALA A 92 -14.39 -4.78 5.65
CA ALA A 92 -14.79 -4.91 7.05
C ALA A 92 -13.68 -4.46 8.02
N PHE A 93 -12.41 -4.67 7.64
CA PHE A 93 -11.29 -4.15 8.41
C PHE A 93 -11.15 -2.64 8.32
N VAL A 94 -11.38 -2.02 7.17
CA VAL A 94 -11.24 -0.55 7.08
C VAL A 94 -12.39 0.16 7.74
N ALA A 95 -13.61 -0.38 7.58
CA ALA A 95 -14.83 0.19 8.12
C ALA A 95 -14.86 0.29 9.65
N GLN A 96 -13.90 -0.30 10.37
CA GLN A 96 -13.75 -0.11 11.80
C GLN A 96 -13.07 1.22 12.18
N TYR A 97 -12.63 2.02 11.19
CA TYR A 97 -11.96 3.30 11.38
C TYR A 97 -12.70 4.41 10.64
N ASP A 98 -13.30 5.34 11.39
CA ASP A 98 -14.14 6.41 10.84
C ASP A 98 -13.36 7.39 9.95
N ASP A 99 -12.07 7.56 10.23
CA ASP A 99 -11.25 8.63 9.64
C ASP A 99 -10.23 8.10 8.61
N VAL A 100 -10.40 6.88 8.14
CA VAL A 100 -9.49 6.24 7.18
C VAL A 100 -10.18 6.10 5.84
N ILE A 101 -9.55 6.63 4.78
CA ILE A 101 -10.03 6.45 3.41
C ILE A 101 -9.40 5.16 2.85
N PRO A 102 -10.20 4.10 2.59
CA PRO A 102 -9.71 2.93 1.89
C PRO A 102 -9.37 3.29 0.44
N ILE A 103 -8.18 2.89 -0.01
CA ILE A 103 -7.84 2.90 -1.43
C ILE A 103 -7.81 1.46 -1.95
N TRP A 104 -8.68 1.15 -2.92
CA TRP A 104 -8.75 -0.16 -3.57
C TRP A 104 -8.33 -0.10 -5.05
N GLY A 105 -7.78 -1.21 -5.53
CA GLY A 105 -7.56 -1.47 -6.95
C GLY A 105 -8.42 -2.65 -7.37
N VAL A 106 -9.04 -2.55 -8.55
CA VAL A 106 -9.86 -3.62 -9.16
C VAL A 106 -9.36 -3.89 -10.57
N GLN A 107 -9.45 -5.15 -11.00
CA GLN A 107 -9.05 -5.58 -12.34
C GLN A 107 -10.23 -6.06 -13.17
N ARG A 108 -11.35 -6.47 -12.54
CA ARG A 108 -12.57 -6.94 -13.21
C ARG A 108 -13.80 -6.19 -12.71
N GLU A 109 -14.80 -5.99 -13.58
CA GLU A 109 -16.07 -5.34 -13.22
C GLU A 109 -16.77 -6.05 -12.05
N SER A 110 -16.74 -7.39 -12.02
CA SER A 110 -17.31 -8.15 -10.89
C SER A 110 -16.65 -7.85 -9.55
N GLU A 111 -15.37 -7.47 -9.54
CA GLU A 111 -14.68 -7.03 -8.31
C GLU A 111 -15.16 -5.63 -7.93
N LEU A 112 -15.28 -4.73 -8.91
CA LEU A 112 -15.81 -3.38 -8.71
C LEU A 112 -17.23 -3.41 -8.14
N ASP A 113 -18.12 -4.22 -8.71
CA ASP A 113 -19.50 -4.38 -8.24
C ASP A 113 -19.53 -4.84 -6.78
N GLY A 114 -18.66 -5.78 -6.42
CA GLY A 114 -18.50 -6.22 -5.04
C GLY A 114 -18.07 -5.10 -4.10
N TRP A 115 -17.13 -4.24 -4.52
CA TRP A 115 -16.68 -3.10 -3.71
C TRP A 115 -17.74 -2.01 -3.58
N LEU A 116 -18.43 -1.65 -4.66
CA LEU A 116 -19.50 -0.66 -4.64
C LEU A 116 -20.63 -1.12 -3.72
N GLY A 117 -20.98 -2.41 -3.74
CA GLY A 117 -21.98 -2.97 -2.82
C GLY A 117 -21.61 -2.83 -1.34
N HIS A 118 -20.33 -2.88 -0.99
CA HIS A 118 -19.87 -2.70 0.40
C HIS A 118 -19.93 -1.24 0.87
N ILE A 119 -19.91 -0.27 -0.05
CA ILE A 119 -20.07 1.15 0.30
C ILE A 119 -21.47 1.40 0.87
N ASP A 120 -22.49 0.86 0.20
CA ASP A 120 -23.87 1.01 0.62
C ASP A 120 -24.23 0.07 1.80
N ASN A 121 -23.58 -1.10 1.88
CA ASN A 121 -23.83 -2.10 2.92
C ASN A 121 -22.51 -2.72 3.44
N PRO A 122 -21.83 -2.04 4.39
CA PRO A 122 -20.52 -2.44 4.85
C PRO A 122 -20.57 -3.76 5.66
N PRO A 123 -19.75 -4.77 5.32
CA PRO A 123 -19.69 -6.01 6.09
C PRO A 123 -19.06 -5.79 7.47
N ALA A 124 -19.62 -6.44 8.50
CA ALA A 124 -19.03 -6.43 9.84
C ALA A 124 -17.77 -7.32 9.90
N LEU A 125 -16.72 -6.87 10.60
CA LEU A 125 -15.48 -7.64 10.75
C LEU A 125 -15.71 -8.89 11.61
N THR A 126 -15.80 -10.04 10.97
CA THR A 126 -15.95 -11.32 11.67
C THR A 126 -14.61 -11.84 12.21
N PRO A 127 -14.60 -12.69 13.25
CA PRO A 127 -13.39 -13.36 13.71
C PRO A 127 -12.67 -14.15 12.61
N ARG A 128 -13.42 -14.74 11.67
CA ARG A 128 -12.87 -15.45 10.50
C ARG A 128 -12.15 -14.50 9.54
N MET A 129 -12.72 -13.33 9.26
CA MET A 129 -12.09 -12.28 8.45
C MET A 129 -10.84 -11.73 9.14
N SER A 130 -10.89 -11.49 10.45
CA SER A 130 -9.72 -11.07 11.23
C SER A 130 -8.57 -12.08 11.15
N LEU A 131 -8.87 -13.38 11.26
CA LEU A 131 -7.89 -14.46 11.08
C LEU A 131 -7.36 -14.51 9.64
N LEU A 132 -8.22 -14.34 8.63
CA LEU A 132 -7.80 -14.29 7.22
C LEU A 132 -6.80 -13.15 6.98
N ILE A 133 -7.08 -11.95 7.47
CA ILE A 133 -6.21 -10.77 7.34
C ILE A 133 -4.86 -11.00 8.06
N ARG A 134 -4.90 -11.50 9.30
CA ARG A 134 -3.69 -11.80 10.08
C ARG A 134 -2.85 -12.90 9.46
N ARG A 135 -3.50 -13.84 8.76
CA ARG A 135 -2.88 -14.95 8.02
C ARG A 135 -2.69 -14.62 6.54
N SER A 136 -2.84 -13.37 6.10
CA SER A 136 -2.64 -12.98 4.70
C SER A 136 -1.14 -12.69 4.50
N PRO A 137 -0.34 -13.61 3.94
CA PRO A 137 1.10 -13.60 4.19
C PRO A 137 1.88 -12.96 3.03
N SER A 138 2.84 -12.11 3.36
CA SER A 138 4.05 -11.94 2.53
C SER A 138 4.92 -13.21 2.54
N ALA A 139 4.83 -14.02 3.61
CA ALA A 139 5.55 -15.29 3.76
C ALA A 139 5.23 -16.33 2.66
N ASN A 140 4.03 -16.30 2.08
CA ASN A 140 3.64 -17.18 0.97
C ASN A 140 4.37 -16.88 -0.34
N ARG A 141 5.06 -15.74 -0.42
CA ARG A 141 5.92 -15.35 -1.54
C ARG A 141 7.41 -15.40 -1.20
N LEU A 142 7.75 -15.70 0.05
CA LEU A 142 9.11 -15.84 0.58
C LEU A 142 9.35 -17.26 1.10
N THR A 143 8.73 -18.25 0.45
CA THR A 143 8.98 -19.66 0.76
C THR A 143 10.37 -20.06 0.24
N PRO A 144 11.02 -21.09 0.78
CA PRO A 144 12.28 -21.60 0.24
C PRO A 144 12.18 -21.91 -1.26
N ILE A 145 11.05 -22.45 -1.71
CA ILE A 145 10.76 -22.73 -3.14
C ILE A 145 10.66 -21.44 -3.96
N SER A 146 10.06 -20.38 -3.40
CA SER A 146 9.96 -19.09 -4.07
C SER A 146 11.33 -18.42 -4.18
N GLN A 147 12.19 -18.56 -3.17
CA GLN A 147 13.56 -18.04 -3.18
C GLN A 147 14.45 -18.81 -4.17
N GLU A 148 14.38 -20.15 -4.17
CA GLU A 148 15.07 -21.01 -5.16
C GLU A 148 14.64 -20.68 -6.60
N ARG A 149 13.35 -20.45 -6.85
CA ARG A 149 12.85 -20.01 -8.17
C ARG A 149 13.32 -18.61 -8.58
N MET A 150 13.71 -17.76 -7.63
CA MET A 150 14.31 -16.47 -7.97
C MET A 150 15.76 -16.66 -8.41
N GLU A 151 16.48 -17.64 -7.86
CA GLU A 151 17.85 -18.02 -8.26
C GLU A 151 17.91 -18.56 -9.71
N ASP A 152 16.81 -19.10 -10.25
CA ASP A 152 16.68 -19.44 -11.69
C ASP A 152 16.99 -18.24 -12.62
N THR A 153 16.90 -17.01 -12.10
CA THR A 153 17.35 -15.81 -12.81
C THR A 153 18.82 -15.88 -13.21
N GLU A 154 19.67 -16.52 -12.41
CA GLU A 154 21.10 -16.72 -12.71
C GLU A 154 21.31 -17.68 -13.90
N ALA A 155 20.35 -18.58 -14.16
CA ALA A 155 20.37 -19.49 -15.30
C ALA A 155 19.94 -18.83 -16.63
N CYS A 156 19.60 -17.53 -16.62
CA CYS A 156 19.23 -16.82 -17.84
C CYS A 156 20.40 -16.78 -18.85
N ILE A 157 20.24 -17.47 -19.98
CA ILE A 157 21.26 -17.56 -21.04
C ILE A 157 21.40 -16.31 -21.90
N GLY A 158 20.64 -15.24 -21.62
CA GLY A 158 20.74 -13.97 -22.34
C GLY A 158 20.37 -14.03 -23.83
N SER A 159 19.52 -14.98 -24.25
CA SER A 159 19.19 -15.19 -25.66
C SER A 159 18.40 -14.05 -26.31
N GLY A 160 17.78 -13.16 -25.52
CA GLY A 160 17.00 -12.02 -26.01
C GLY A 160 15.69 -12.39 -26.72
N GLN A 161 15.34 -13.68 -26.79
CA GLN A 161 14.13 -14.15 -27.49
C GLN A 161 12.84 -13.62 -26.86
N CYS A 162 12.83 -13.47 -25.53
CA CYS A 162 11.71 -12.87 -24.80
C CYS A 162 11.58 -11.37 -25.08
N THR A 163 12.69 -10.63 -25.14
CA THR A 163 12.70 -9.20 -25.50
C THR A 163 12.12 -8.99 -26.90
N ALA A 164 12.54 -9.79 -27.88
CA ALA A 164 12.05 -9.71 -29.26
C ALA A 164 10.55 -10.06 -29.41
N LYS A 165 9.99 -10.85 -28.47
CA LYS A 165 8.58 -11.28 -28.48
C LYS A 165 7.71 -10.49 -27.51
N CYS A 166 8.28 -9.55 -26.75
CA CYS A 166 7.55 -8.83 -25.73
C CYS A 166 6.61 -7.80 -26.38
N PRO A 167 5.27 -7.92 -26.22
CA PRO A 167 4.33 -6.97 -26.82
C PRO A 167 4.41 -5.56 -26.21
N TYR A 168 5.13 -5.43 -25.09
CA TYR A 168 5.35 -4.17 -24.37
C TYR A 168 6.77 -3.60 -24.59
N GLY A 169 7.60 -4.24 -25.42
CA GLY A 169 8.96 -3.78 -25.70
C GLY A 169 9.94 -3.85 -24.51
N LEU A 170 9.68 -4.74 -23.55
CA LEU A 170 10.49 -4.85 -22.33
C LEU A 170 11.74 -5.71 -22.56
N ASP A 171 12.86 -5.25 -22.00
CA ASP A 171 14.10 -6.03 -21.93
C ASP A 171 14.07 -6.98 -20.73
N ALA A 172 13.39 -8.12 -20.92
CA ALA A 172 13.16 -9.09 -19.84
C ALA A 172 14.46 -9.62 -19.19
N PRO A 173 15.54 -9.97 -19.92
CA PRO A 173 16.81 -10.36 -19.32
C PRO A 173 17.43 -9.27 -18.44
N ALA A 174 17.38 -8.00 -18.85
CA ALA A 174 17.90 -6.90 -18.06
C ALA A 174 17.05 -6.64 -16.79
N LEU A 175 15.72 -6.73 -16.93
CA LEU A 175 14.79 -6.57 -15.82
C LEU A 175 14.91 -7.69 -14.78
N LEU A 176 15.07 -8.94 -15.21
CA LEU A 176 15.28 -10.07 -14.31
C LEU A 176 16.54 -9.87 -13.45
N LYS A 177 17.66 -9.51 -14.06
CA LYS A 177 18.92 -9.24 -13.34
C LYS A 177 18.80 -8.07 -12.36
N LYS A 178 18.12 -7.00 -12.77
CA LYS A 178 17.88 -5.84 -11.91
C LYS A 178 17.02 -6.21 -10.69
N ASN A 179 15.91 -6.90 -10.92
CA ASN A 179 14.96 -7.24 -9.86
C ASN A 179 15.48 -8.30 -8.88
N TYR A 180 16.44 -9.14 -9.29
CA TYR A 180 17.09 -10.11 -8.41
C TYR A 180 18.13 -9.46 -7.49
N ALA A 181 18.70 -8.32 -7.89
CA ALA A 181 19.68 -7.58 -7.08
C ALA A 181 19.04 -6.65 -6.03
N ASP A 182 17.73 -6.39 -6.13
CA ASP A 182 16.93 -5.53 -5.25
C ASP A 182 16.40 -6.29 -4.01
#